data_AF-A0A536UEG1-F1
#
_entry.id   AF-A0A536UEG1-F1
#
_cell.length_a   1.000
_cell.length_b   1.000
_cell.length_c   1.000
_cell.angle_alpha   90.00
_cell.angle_beta   90.00
_cell.angle_gamma   90.00
#
_symmetry.space_group_name_H-M   'P 1'
#
loop_
_entity.id
_entity.type
_entity.pdbx_description
1 polymer ?
#
loop_
_entity_poly.entity_id
_entity_poly.type
_entity_poly.pdbx_seq_one_letter_code
_entity_poly.pdbx_strand_id
1 'polypeptide(L)'
;MFAPSQHDVRKFFCEVHAKERQRMPLTPMETLAAQWIAEHPEYHDELADVDTALAASYTVEEGRTNPFLHLSMHLSVSEQVSIDQPAGIKQAVELLAAKRGSLHDAHHEVMECLG
;
A
#
# COMPACT_ATOMS: atom_id res chain seq x y z
N MET A 1 -9.51 -13.18 14.01
CA MET A 1 -9.21 -12.20 12.94
C MET A 1 -8.37 -12.94 11.92
N PHE A 2 -8.84 -13.09 10.68
CA PHE A 2 -8.09 -13.76 9.62
C PHE A 2 -7.04 -12.75 9.12
N ALA A 3 -5.77 -12.93 9.49
CA ALA A 3 -4.70 -12.17 8.86
C ALA A 3 -4.44 -12.79 7.48
N PRO A 4 -4.47 -12.02 6.39
CA PRO A 4 -4.18 -12.55 5.06
C PRO A 4 -2.75 -13.13 5.05
N SER A 5 -2.55 -14.23 4.32
CA SER A 5 -1.19 -14.74 4.12
C SER A 5 -0.40 -13.81 3.20
N GLN A 6 0.93 -13.96 3.18
CA GLN A 6 1.79 -13.21 2.25
C GLN A 6 1.35 -13.42 0.78
N HIS A 7 0.93 -14.63 0.42
CA HIS A 7 0.44 -14.94 -0.92
C HIS A 7 -0.89 -14.26 -1.22
N ASP A 8 -1.79 -14.12 -0.23
CA ASP A 8 -3.06 -13.44 -0.41
C ASP A 8 -2.85 -11.94 -0.68
N VAL A 9 -1.94 -11.31 0.07
CA VAL A 9 -1.56 -9.90 -0.13
C VAL A 9 -0.97 -9.68 -1.52
N ARG A 10 -0.07 -10.58 -1.97
CA ARG A 10 0.55 -10.49 -3.30
C ARG A 10 -0.48 -10.61 -4.42
N LYS A 11 -1.36 -11.62 -4.34
CA LYS A 11 -2.45 -11.81 -5.30
C LYS A 11 -3.37 -10.61 -5.34
N PHE A 12 -3.73 -10.07 -4.19
CA PHE A 12 -4.60 -8.90 -4.09
C PHE A 12 -4.03 -7.70 -4.86
N PHE A 13 -2.78 -7.30 -4.61
CA PHE A 13 -2.20 -6.15 -5.33
C PHE A 13 -2.00 -6.41 -6.82
N CYS A 14 -1.60 -7.62 -7.23
CA CYS A 14 -1.49 -7.98 -8.64
C CYS A 14 -2.87 -7.92 -9.33
N GLU A 15 -3.92 -8.40 -8.66
CA GLU A 15 -5.29 -8.34 -9.17
C GLU A 15 -5.80 -6.90 -9.30
N VAL A 16 -5.55 -6.05 -8.29
CA VAL A 16 -5.91 -4.62 -8.34
C VAL A 16 -5.22 -3.94 -9.52
N HIS A 17 -3.90 -4.13 -9.68
CA HIS A 17 -3.14 -3.54 -10.77
C HIS A 17 -3.64 -4.02 -12.15
N ALA A 18 -3.94 -5.31 -12.28
CA ALA A 18 -4.51 -5.87 -13.51
C ALA A 18 -5.90 -5.30 -13.83
N LYS A 19 -6.78 -5.19 -12.82
CA LYS A 19 -8.13 -4.62 -12.98
C LYS A 19 -8.09 -3.14 -13.36
N GLU A 20 -7.23 -2.36 -12.73
CA GLU A 20 -7.05 -0.93 -13.04
C GLU A 20 -6.64 -0.73 -14.50
N ARG A 21 -5.62 -1.46 -14.98
CA ARG A 21 -5.17 -1.40 -16.38
C ARG A 21 -6.24 -1.81 -17.38
N GLN A 22 -7.09 -2.75 -17.00
CA GLN A 22 -8.22 -3.21 -17.82
C GLN A 22 -9.48 -2.34 -17.67
N ARG A 23 -9.44 -1.30 -16.82
CA ARG A 23 -10.59 -0.45 -16.47
C ARG A 23 -11.78 -1.26 -15.98
N MET A 24 -11.51 -2.33 -15.23
CA MET A 24 -12.55 -3.14 -14.60
C MET A 24 -13.10 -2.42 -13.35
N PRO A 25 -14.35 -2.71 -12.95
CA PRO A 25 -14.88 -2.20 -11.69
C PRO A 25 -14.01 -2.65 -10.50
N LEU A 26 -13.73 -1.72 -9.59
CA LEU A 26 -12.99 -1.95 -8.36
C LEU A 26 -13.96 -1.86 -7.17
N THR A 27 -13.80 -2.74 -6.19
CA THR A 27 -14.40 -2.59 -4.87
C THR A 27 -13.80 -1.39 -4.13
N PRO A 28 -14.38 -0.93 -3.01
CA PRO A 28 -13.82 0.19 -2.25
C PRO A 28 -12.37 -0.06 -1.78
N MET A 29 -12.07 -1.27 -1.32
CA MET A 29 -10.71 -1.64 -0.88
C MET A 29 -9.73 -1.66 -2.06
N GLU A 30 -10.15 -2.22 -3.20
CA GLU A 30 -9.32 -2.22 -4.42
C GLU A 30 -9.12 -0.80 -4.98
N THR A 31 -10.12 0.07 -4.85
CA THR A 31 -10.01 1.48 -5.26
C THR A 31 -8.95 2.21 -4.42
N LEU A 32 -8.96 1.99 -3.10
CA LEU A 32 -7.94 2.54 -2.21
C LEU A 32 -6.55 1.98 -2.53
N ALA A 33 -6.44 0.68 -2.78
CA ALA A 33 -5.18 0.06 -3.19
C ALA A 33 -4.68 0.60 -4.54
N ALA A 34 -5.55 0.79 -5.52
CA ALA A 34 -5.19 1.35 -6.83
C ALA A 34 -4.61 2.76 -6.71
N GLN A 35 -5.17 3.61 -5.83
CA GLN A 35 -4.62 4.95 -5.57
C GLN A 35 -3.17 4.88 -5.09
N TRP A 36 -2.86 3.97 -4.16
CA TRP A 36 -1.49 3.79 -3.69
C TRP A 36 -0.58 3.13 -4.72
N ILE A 37 -1.08 2.20 -5.52
CA ILE A 37 -0.33 1.63 -6.65
C ILE A 37 0.05 2.74 -7.65
N ALA A 38 -0.87 3.67 -7.95
CA ALA A 38 -0.62 4.77 -8.88
C ALA A 38 0.46 5.75 -8.37
N GLU A 39 0.55 5.94 -7.06
CA GLU A 39 1.62 6.74 -6.42
C GLU A 39 2.99 6.06 -6.44
N HIS A 40 3.04 4.73 -6.69
CA HIS A 40 4.28 3.93 -6.73
C HIS A 40 4.51 3.25 -8.09
N PRO A 41 4.83 4.02 -9.15
CA PRO A 41 5.15 3.45 -10.47
C PRO A 41 6.36 2.49 -10.44
N GLU A 42 7.27 2.65 -9.48
CA GLU A 42 8.44 1.78 -9.28
C GLU A 42 8.10 0.33 -8.95
N TYR A 43 6.87 0.05 -8.51
CA TYR A 43 6.41 -1.31 -8.19
C TYR A 43 5.54 -1.93 -9.27
N HIS A 44 5.24 -1.21 -10.36
CA HIS A 44 4.31 -1.71 -11.39
C HIS A 44 4.82 -2.99 -12.06
N ASP A 45 6.14 -3.12 -12.27
CA ASP A 45 6.74 -4.32 -12.85
C ASP A 45 6.59 -5.53 -11.93
N GLU A 46 6.79 -5.38 -10.62
CA GLU A 46 6.56 -6.43 -9.63
C GLU A 46 5.09 -6.85 -9.49
N LEU A 47 4.15 -5.95 -9.85
CA LEU A 47 2.71 -6.21 -9.82
C LEU A 47 2.15 -6.75 -11.15
N ALA A 48 2.95 -6.73 -12.22
CA ALA A 48 2.49 -7.06 -13.57
C ALA A 48 2.28 -8.57 -13.79
N ASP A 49 2.95 -9.43 -13.01
CA ASP A 49 2.83 -10.88 -13.10
C ASP A 49 2.71 -11.54 -11.73
N VAL A 50 1.53 -12.13 -11.47
CA VAL A 50 1.19 -12.74 -10.19
C VAL A 50 2.06 -13.95 -9.86
N ASP A 51 2.44 -14.76 -10.87
CA ASP A 51 3.24 -15.96 -10.61
C ASP A 51 4.67 -15.60 -10.22
N THR A 52 5.27 -14.62 -10.92
CA THR A 52 6.55 -14.03 -10.52
C THR A 52 6.48 -13.37 -9.15
N ALA A 53 5.42 -12.61 -8.87
CA ALA A 53 5.21 -11.98 -7.56
C ALA A 53 5.14 -13.02 -6.44
N LEU A 54 4.47 -14.16 -6.64
CA LEU A 54 4.37 -15.24 -5.65
C LEU A 54 5.70 -15.97 -5.44
N ALA A 55 6.50 -16.13 -6.49
CA ALA A 55 7.82 -16.76 -6.40
C ALA A 55 8.91 -15.84 -5.82
N ALA A 56 8.70 -14.52 -5.82
CA ALA A 56 9.69 -13.54 -5.39
C ALA A 56 10.04 -13.68 -3.89
N SER A 57 11.33 -13.56 -3.58
CA SER A 57 11.85 -13.40 -2.23
C SER A 57 12.40 -11.99 -2.08
N TYR A 58 12.02 -11.32 -1.00
CA TYR A 58 12.53 -9.99 -0.65
C TYR A 58 13.29 -10.14 0.66
N THR A 59 14.60 -10.33 0.59
CA THR A 59 15.43 -10.48 1.79
C THR A 59 15.98 -9.14 2.23
N VAL A 60 16.18 -8.97 3.54
CA VAL A 60 16.76 -7.75 4.11
C VAL A 60 18.19 -7.53 3.58
N GLU A 61 18.93 -8.61 3.32
CA GLU A 61 20.31 -8.58 2.83
C GLU A 61 20.43 -8.01 1.41
N GLU A 62 19.39 -8.13 0.58
CA GLU A 62 19.34 -7.55 -0.76
C GLU A 62 19.13 -6.03 -0.74
N GLY A 63 18.83 -5.43 0.41
CA GLY A 63 18.59 -3.99 0.56
C GLY A 63 17.37 -3.49 -0.22
N ARG A 64 16.53 -4.40 -0.73
CA ARG A 64 15.34 -4.08 -1.53
C ARG A 64 14.13 -3.92 -0.63
N THR A 65 13.41 -2.81 -0.78
CA THR A 65 12.09 -2.63 -0.18
C THR A 65 11.13 -3.68 -0.75
N ASN A 66 10.38 -4.36 0.12
CA ASN A 66 9.34 -5.29 -0.31
C ASN A 66 8.10 -4.49 -0.75
N PRO A 67 7.73 -4.46 -2.04
CA PRO A 67 6.65 -3.62 -2.55
C PRO A 67 5.30 -3.95 -1.91
N PHE A 68 5.05 -5.23 -1.64
CA PHE A 68 3.79 -5.69 -1.06
C PHE A 68 3.65 -5.25 0.40
N LEU A 69 4.74 -5.31 1.17
CA LEU A 69 4.75 -4.82 2.54
C LEU A 69 4.54 -3.31 2.57
N HIS A 70 5.28 -2.57 1.73
CA HIS A 70 5.18 -1.12 1.59
C HIS A 70 3.74 -0.68 1.29
N LEU A 71 3.13 -1.25 0.24
CA LEU A 71 1.76 -0.91 -0.15
C LEU A 71 0.74 -1.33 0.93
N SER A 72 0.95 -2.46 1.61
CA SER A 72 0.11 -2.84 2.76
C SER A 72 0.19 -1.82 3.90
N MET A 73 1.37 -1.24 4.16
CA MET A 73 1.51 -0.19 5.18
C MET A 73 0.69 1.05 4.81
N HIS A 74 0.61 1.43 3.52
CA HIS A 74 -0.25 2.54 3.10
C HIS A 74 -1.73 2.25 3.37
N LEU A 75 -2.18 1.02 3.10
CA LEU A 75 -3.54 0.59 3.39
C LEU A 75 -3.84 0.62 4.90
N SER A 76 -2.90 0.13 5.73
CA SER A 76 -3.06 0.17 7.18
C SER A 76 -3.17 1.59 7.72
N VAL A 77 -2.31 2.51 7.28
CA VAL A 77 -2.40 3.93 7.68
C VAL A 77 -3.71 4.55 7.18
N SER A 78 -4.15 4.23 5.96
CA SER A 78 -5.42 4.72 5.42
C SER A 78 -6.63 4.24 6.24
N GLU A 79 -6.63 2.97 6.66
CA GLU A 79 -7.66 2.41 7.54
C GLU A 79 -7.65 3.12 8.88
N GLN A 80 -6.48 3.24 9.53
CA GLN A 80 -6.31 3.95 10.80
C GLN A 80 -6.84 5.38 10.73
N VAL A 81 -6.51 6.12 9.66
CA VAL A 81 -7.02 7.49 9.41
C VAL A 81 -8.54 7.49 9.21
N SER A 82 -9.10 6.49 8.50
CA SER A 82 -10.53 6.43 8.22
C SER A 82 -11.41 6.27 9.47
N ILE A 83 -10.91 5.54 10.47
CA ILE A 83 -11.60 5.30 11.74
C ILE A 83 -11.04 6.12 12.90
N ASP A 84 -10.06 6.98 12.63
CA ASP A 84 -9.30 7.75 13.63
C ASP A 84 -8.80 6.88 14.79
N GLN A 85 -8.13 5.77 14.46
CA GLN A 85 -7.58 4.83 15.44
C GLN A 85 -6.08 4.61 15.18
N PRO A 86 -5.18 5.01 16.11
CA PRO A 86 -5.47 5.62 17.41
C PRO A 86 -6.06 7.04 17.28
N ALA A 87 -6.85 7.44 18.28
CA ALA A 87 -7.52 8.75 18.31
C ALA A 87 -6.54 9.90 18.04
N GLY A 88 -6.89 10.77 17.10
CA GLY A 88 -6.06 11.89 16.66
C GLY A 88 -5.12 11.59 15.49
N ILE A 89 -4.98 10.32 15.05
CA ILE A 89 -4.15 10.00 13.89
C ILE A 89 -4.65 10.69 12.62
N LYS A 90 -5.97 10.80 12.45
CA LYS A 90 -6.56 11.49 11.30
C LYS A 90 -6.09 12.94 11.24
N GLN A 91 -6.23 13.67 12.34
CA GLN A 91 -5.80 15.06 12.40
C GLN A 91 -4.28 15.19 12.21
N ALA A 92 -3.49 14.29 12.80
CA ALA A 92 -2.04 14.31 12.67
C ALA A 92 -1.60 14.12 11.21
N VAL A 93 -2.18 13.15 10.49
CA VAL A 93 -1.90 12.92 9.06
C VAL A 93 -2.37 14.08 8.21
N GLU A 94 -3.55 14.65 8.46
CA GLU A 94 -4.06 15.82 7.74
C GLU A 94 -3.14 17.04 7.90
N LEU A 95 -2.66 17.31 9.13
CA LEU A 95 -1.70 18.38 9.39
C LEU A 95 -0.36 18.13 8.69
N LEU A 96 0.10 16.88 8.70
CA LEU A 96 1.36 16.51 8.04
C LEU A 96 1.26 16.63 6.53
N ALA A 97 0.17 16.14 5.94
CA ALA A 97 -0.10 16.28 4.51
C ALA A 97 -0.20 17.76 4.09
N ALA A 98 -0.85 18.60 4.90
CA ALA A 98 -0.89 20.04 4.65
C ALA A 98 0.50 20.69 4.74
N LYS A 99 1.33 20.27 5.69
CA LYS A 99 2.70 20.77 5.86
C LYS A 99 3.62 20.33 4.71
N ARG A 100 3.45 19.12 4.20
CA ARG A 100 4.26 18.54 3.10
C ARG A 100 3.73 18.93 1.72
N GLY A 101 2.45 19.30 1.62
CA GLY A 101 1.76 19.47 0.34
C GLY A 101 1.50 18.15 -0.38
N SER A 102 1.59 17.02 0.32
CA SER A 102 1.52 15.67 -0.25
C SER A 102 1.03 14.68 0.80
N LEU A 103 -0.05 13.96 0.50
CA LEU A 103 -0.54 12.87 1.35
C LEU A 103 0.41 11.67 1.29
N HIS A 104 1.04 11.45 0.14
CA HIS A 104 2.02 10.39 -0.08
C HIS A 104 3.23 10.57 0.84
N ASP A 105 3.82 11.77 0.87
CA ASP A 105 4.96 12.07 1.75
C ASP A 105 4.58 11.99 3.24
N ALA A 106 3.35 12.40 3.57
CA ALA A 106 2.84 12.29 4.93
C ALA A 106 2.69 10.82 5.37
N HIS A 107 2.19 9.94 4.49
CA HIS A 107 2.12 8.51 4.76
C HIS A 107 3.51 7.89 4.96
N HIS A 108 4.50 8.27 4.14
CA HIS A 108 5.88 7.80 4.33
C HIS A 108 6.45 8.21 5.70
N GLU A 109 6.27 9.46 6.13
CA GLU A 109 6.75 9.91 7.44
C GLU A 109 5.99 9.24 8.61
N VAL A 110 4.71 8.90 8.44
CA VAL A 110 3.96 8.07 9.41
C VAL A 110 4.57 6.67 9.51
N MET A 111 4.97 6.08 8.39
CA MET A 111 5.59 4.75 8.36
C MET A 111 6.96 4.72 9.02
N GLU A 112 7.74 5.79 8.96
CA GLU A 112 9.02 5.89 9.69
C GLU A 112 8.83 5.71 11.21
N CYS A 113 7.68 6.12 11.75
CA CYS A 113 7.34 5.94 13.17
C CYS A 113 6.93 4.49 13.53
N LEU A 114 6.73 3.62 12.54
CA LEU A 114 6.39 2.21 12.73
C LEU A 114 7.62 1.28 12.74
N GLY A 115 8.81 1.82 12.45
CA GLY A 115 10.10 1.12 12.43
C GLY A 115 10.93 1.27 13.69
#